data_AF-A0A928EN05-F1
#
_entry.id   AF-A0A928EN05-F1
#
_cell.length_a   1.000
_cell.length_b   1.000
_cell.length_c   1.000
_cell.angle_alpha   90.00
_cell.angle_beta   90.00
_cell.angle_gamma   90.00
#
_symmetry.space_group_name_H-M   'P 1'
#
loop_
_entity.id
_entity.type
_entity.pdbx_description
1 polymer ?
#
loop_
_entity_poly.entity_id
_entity_poly.type
_entity_poly.pdbx_seq_one_letter_code
_entity_poly.pdbx_strand_id
1 'polypeptide(L)'
;MIDDCEKRFDMELDIKSMGAVSDGKTKNTEIIQRAIDLCAVSGGKVIVSDGVYLTGKLVMKSNVELHISEGAVLLGSPNYDDYPEAET
;
A
#
# COMPACT_ATOMS: atom_id res chain seq x y z
N MET A 1 16.87 -25.82 -21.81
CA MET A 1 17.12 -25.64 -20.36
C MET A 1 16.15 -24.57 -19.93
N ILE A 2 15.14 -24.95 -19.15
CA ILE A 2 14.01 -24.09 -18.78
C ILE A 2 14.38 -23.38 -17.47
N ASP A 3 14.32 -22.05 -17.56
CA ASP A 3 13.94 -21.07 -16.55
C ASP A 3 14.67 -21.07 -15.20
N ASP A 4 15.92 -20.60 -15.22
CA ASP A 4 16.56 -20.04 -14.03
C ASP A 4 16.02 -18.62 -13.77
N CYS A 5 15.44 -18.44 -12.58
CA CYS A 5 15.11 -17.17 -11.90
C CYS A 5 13.61 -16.80 -11.81
N GLU A 6 12.78 -17.70 -11.28
CA GLU A 6 11.62 -17.25 -10.48
C GLU A 6 12.14 -16.77 -9.10
N LYS A 7 12.72 -15.57 -9.03
CA LYS A 7 12.86 -14.88 -7.75
C LYS A 7 11.47 -14.42 -7.33
N ARG A 8 10.68 -15.35 -6.82
CA ARG A 8 9.33 -15.11 -6.33
C ARG A 8 9.43 -14.48 -4.94
N PHE A 9 9.72 -13.19 -4.89
CA PHE A 9 9.55 -12.39 -3.68
C PHE A 9 8.05 -12.07 -3.53
N ASP A 10 7.28 -13.08 -3.15
CA ASP A 10 5.84 -12.98 -2.85
C ASP A 10 5.66 -12.65 -1.35
N MET A 11 6.23 -11.53 -0.90
CA MET A 11 5.92 -11.02 0.44
C MET A 11 4.58 -10.29 0.36
N GLU A 12 3.50 -10.98 0.72
CA GLU A 12 2.15 -10.41 0.79
C GLU A 12 1.91 -9.80 2.17
N LEU A 13 1.65 -8.49 2.21
CA LEU A 13 1.47 -7.74 3.44
C LEU A 13 0.12 -7.04 3.42
N ASP A 14 -0.80 -7.52 4.25
CA ASP A 14 -2.12 -6.94 4.37
C ASP A 14 -2.13 -5.76 5.37
N ILE A 15 -2.64 -4.61 4.92
CA ILE A 15 -2.64 -3.39 5.73
C ILE A 15 -3.56 -3.50 6.96
N LYS A 16 -4.62 -4.33 6.90
CA LYS A 16 -5.54 -4.55 8.02
C LYS A 16 -4.83 -5.29 9.14
N SER A 17 -3.98 -6.26 8.79
CA SER A 17 -3.09 -6.96 9.74
C SER A 17 -2.07 -6.02 10.40
N MET A 18 -1.60 -5.00 9.68
CA MET A 18 -0.72 -3.96 10.24
C MET A 18 -1.44 -2.97 11.18
N GLY A 19 -2.77 -3.05 11.28
CA GLY A 19 -3.59 -2.17 12.11
C GLY A 19 -4.26 -1.02 11.35
N ALA A 20 -4.36 -1.11 10.02
CA ALA A 20 -5.14 -0.13 9.26
C ALA A 20 -6.62 -0.19 9.66
N VAL A 21 -7.20 0.98 9.95
CA VAL A 21 -8.58 1.13 10.38
C VAL A 21 -9.46 1.53 9.21
N SER A 22 -10.41 0.67 8.87
CA SER A 22 -11.30 0.80 7.72
C SER A 22 -12.57 1.65 7.97
N ASP A 23 -12.51 2.65 8.84
CA ASP A 23 -13.65 3.54 9.18
C ASP A 23 -13.87 4.67 8.14
N GLY A 24 -12.96 4.82 7.17
CA GLY A 24 -12.98 5.93 6.21
C GLY A 24 -12.68 7.31 6.81
N LYS A 25 -12.41 7.39 8.12
CA LYS A 25 -12.01 8.64 8.82
C LYS A 25 -10.58 8.61 9.34
N THR A 26 -10.09 7.44 9.71
CA THR A 26 -8.74 7.27 10.26
C THR A 26 -7.73 7.33 9.12
N LYS A 27 -6.74 8.21 9.23
CA LYS A 27 -5.66 8.31 8.25
C LYS A 27 -4.76 7.07 8.35
N ASN A 28 -4.76 6.26 7.31
CA ASN A 28 -3.96 5.03 7.20
C ASN A 28 -2.66 5.23 6.41
N THR A 29 -2.34 6.46 6.03
CA THR A 29 -1.17 6.80 5.18
C THR A 29 0.13 6.28 5.74
N GLU A 30 0.38 6.43 7.05
CA GLU A 30 1.61 5.93 7.67
C GLU A 30 1.71 4.40 7.60
N ILE A 31 0.59 3.70 7.77
CA ILE A 31 0.53 2.23 7.77
C ILE A 31 0.77 1.71 6.35
N ILE A 32 0.09 2.29 5.37
CA ILE A 32 0.25 1.92 3.96
C ILE A 32 1.67 2.25 3.49
N GLN A 33 2.23 3.39 3.88
CA GLN A 33 3.59 3.77 3.49
C GLN A 33 4.64 2.84 4.11
N ARG A 34 4.45 2.43 5.37
CA ARG A 34 5.30 1.38 6.00
C ARG A 34 5.17 0.05 5.28
N ALA A 35 3.95 -0.32 4.87
CA ALA A 35 3.73 -1.56 4.12
C ALA A 35 4.53 -1.55 2.81
N ILE A 36 4.44 -0.44 2.07
CA ILE A 36 5.20 -0.23 0.83
C ILE A 36 6.70 -0.25 1.09
N ASP A 37 7.19 0.41 2.15
CA ASP A 37 8.62 0.46 2.46
C ASP A 37 9.19 -0.93 2.78
N LEU A 38 8.45 -1.73 3.58
CA LEU A 38 8.81 -3.11 3.88
C LEU A 38 8.84 -3.98 2.62
N CYS A 39 7.81 -3.86 1.77
CA CYS A 39 7.76 -4.57 0.49
C CYS A 39 8.85 -4.09 -0.47
N ALA A 40 9.27 -2.83 -0.42
CA ALA A 40 10.29 -2.28 -1.32
C ALA A 40 11.68 -2.88 -1.11
N VAL A 41 12.00 -3.30 0.12
CA VAL A 41 13.30 -3.89 0.45
C VAL A 41 13.51 -5.24 -0.22
N SER A 42 12.48 -6.09 -0.21
CA SER A 42 12.58 -7.47 -0.70
C SER A 42 11.84 -7.69 -2.02
N GLY A 43 10.93 -6.80 -2.41
CA GLY A 43 9.89 -7.08 -3.39
C GLY A 43 8.69 -7.73 -2.72
N GLY A 44 7.48 -7.33 -3.12
CA GLY A 44 6.25 -7.90 -2.53
C GLY A 44 4.97 -7.19 -2.93
N LYS A 45 3.88 -7.59 -2.28
CA LYS A 45 2.53 -7.16 -2.56
C LYS A 45 1.86 -6.61 -1.31
N VAL A 46 1.40 -5.37 -1.37
CA VAL A 46 0.59 -4.76 -0.31
C VAL A 46 -0.88 -5.06 -0.61
N ILE A 47 -1.51 -5.86 0.24
CA ILE A 47 -2.93 -6.21 0.12
C ILE A 47 -3.76 -5.16 0.86
N VAL A 48 -4.75 -4.60 0.15
CA VAL A 48 -5.81 -3.77 0.71
C VAL A 48 -7.08 -4.62 0.71
N SER A 49 -7.35 -5.26 1.85
CA SER A 49 -8.59 -6.02 2.11
C SER A 49 -9.83 -5.12 2.10
N ASP A 50 -11.02 -5.74 2.07
CA ASP A 50 -12.32 -5.06 2.23
C ASP A 50 -12.32 -3.99 3.35
N GLY A 51 -12.95 -2.86 3.05
CA GLY A 51 -13.09 -1.71 3.94
C GLY A 51 -12.75 -0.36 3.29
N VAL A 52 -13.06 0.73 4.00
CA VAL A 52 -12.78 2.10 3.52
C VAL A 52 -11.56 2.67 4.24
N TYR A 53 -10.47 2.88 3.52
CA TYR A 53 -9.21 3.36 4.08
C TYR A 53 -8.93 4.78 3.61
N LEU A 54 -8.97 5.74 4.54
CA LEU A 54 -8.58 7.12 4.24
C LEU A 54 -7.06 7.22 4.11
N THR A 55 -6.57 7.77 3.02
CA THR A 55 -5.15 8.00 2.77
C THR A 55 -4.89 9.31 2.02
N GLY A 56 -3.81 10.01 2.40
CA GLY A 56 -3.19 11.07 1.62
C GLY A 56 -2.22 10.54 0.56
N LYS A 57 -1.16 11.31 0.30
CA LYS A 57 -0.06 10.96 -0.61
C LYS A 57 0.58 9.62 -0.23
N LEU A 58 0.65 8.73 -1.21
CA LEU A 58 1.39 7.47 -1.13
C LEU A 58 2.54 7.50 -2.12
N VAL A 59 3.74 7.20 -1.64
CA VAL A 59 4.94 7.09 -2.46
C VAL A 59 5.16 5.63 -2.80
N MET A 60 4.82 5.28 -4.04
CA MET A 60 5.14 3.97 -4.61
C MET A 60 6.66 3.80 -4.75
N LYS A 61 7.12 2.59 -4.45
CA LYS A 61 8.53 2.18 -4.56
C LYS A 61 8.67 1.11 -5.63
N SER A 62 9.89 0.91 -6.13
CA SER A 62 10.18 -0.14 -7.11
C SER A 62 9.97 -1.54 -6.50
N ASN A 63 9.49 -2.48 -7.33
CA ASN A 63 9.23 -3.87 -6.95
C ASN A 63 8.11 -4.07 -5.91
N VAL A 64 7.21 -3.09 -5.75
CA VAL A 64 6.03 -3.20 -4.90
C VAL A 64 4.76 -3.24 -5.75
N GLU A 65 3.89 -4.22 -5.50
CA GLU A 65 2.55 -4.29 -6.07
C GLU A 65 1.52 -3.84 -5.03
N LEU A 66 0.63 -2.92 -5.37
CA LEU A 66 -0.52 -2.58 -4.53
C LEU A 66 -1.75 -3.32 -5.06
N HIS A 67 -2.23 -4.29 -4.28
CA HIS A 67 -3.37 -5.10 -4.64
C HIS A 67 -4.61 -4.68 -3.85
N ILE A 68 -5.61 -4.17 -4.57
CA ILE A 68 -6.87 -3.72 -3.98
C ILE A 68 -7.89 -4.84 -4.20
N SER A 69 -8.27 -5.52 -3.12
CA SER A 69 -9.23 -6.61 -3.19
C SER A 69 -10.65 -6.10 -3.40
N GLU A 70 -11.54 -6.99 -3.82
CA GLU A 70 -12.96 -6.66 -4.00
C GLU A 70 -13.57 -6.16 -2.67
N GLY A 71 -14.29 -5.03 -2.72
CA GLY A 71 -14.84 -4.37 -1.53
C GLY A 71 -13.90 -3.41 -0.81
N ALA A 72 -12.62 -3.33 -1.22
CA ALA A 72 -11.70 -2.34 -0.68
C ALA A 72 -11.88 -0.97 -1.37
N VAL A 73 -11.89 0.10 -0.58
CA VAL A 73 -12.00 1.48 -1.05
C VAL A 73 -10.84 2.29 -0.49
N LEU A 74 -9.98 2.79 -1.38
CA LEU A 74 -8.99 3.80 -1.03
C LEU A 74 -9.63 5.19 -1.15
N LEU A 75 -9.88 5.81 -0.01
CA LEU A 75 -10.47 7.14 0.06
C LEU A 75 -9.35 8.17 0.15
N GLY A 76 -9.28 9.07 -0.83
CA GLY A 76 -8.35 10.21 -0.79
C GLY A 76 -8.73 11.18 0.33
N SER A 77 -7.75 11.66 1.09
CA SER A 77 -7.98 12.74 2.06
C SER A 77 -8.49 13.99 1.33
N PRO A 78 -9.51 14.69 1.86
CA PRO A 78 -9.96 15.95 1.26
C PRO A 78 -9.02 17.12 1.56
N ASN A 79 -8.04 16.96 2.45
CA ASN A 79 -7.10 18.03 2.78
C ASN A 79 -5.98 18.10 1.75
N TYR A 80 -5.77 19.30 1.21
CA TYR A 80 -4.68 19.57 0.28
C TYR A 80 -3.29 19.33 0.90
N ASP A 81 -3.14 19.60 2.21
CA ASP A 81 -1.88 19.42 2.96
C ASP A 81 -1.40 17.96 2.98
N ASP A 82 -2.33 17.00 2.84
CA ASP A 82 -1.99 15.57 2.73
C ASP A 82 -1.40 15.20 1.34
N TYR A 83 -1.32 16.15 0.39
CA TYR A 83 -0.76 16.01 -0.95
C TYR A 83 0.30 17.07 -1.25
N PRO A 84 1.46 17.04 -0.56
CA PRO A 84 2.55 17.95 -0.89
C PRO A 84 3.05 17.68 -2.31
N GLU A 85 3.32 18.77 -3.05
CA GLU A 85 3.85 18.73 -4.41
C GLU A 85 4.99 17.70 -4.51
N ALA A 86 4.93 16.84 -5.50
CA ALA A 86 6.04 15.96 -5.81
C ALA A 86 7.09 16.82 -6.53
N GLU A 87 8.15 17.20 -5.83
CA GLU A 87 9.32 17.84 -6.46
C GLU A 87 9.82 16.88 -7.56
N THR A 88 9.94 17.42 -8.78
CA THR A 88 10.24 16.69 -10.04
C THR A 88 11.70 16.30 -10.15
#